data_AF-A0A7V3UXX1-F1
#
_entry.id   AF-A0A7V3UXX1-F1
#
_cell.length_a   1.000
_cell.length_b   1.000
_cell.length_c   1.000
_cell.angle_alpha   90.00
_cell.angle_beta   90.00
_cell.angle_gamma   90.00
#
_symmetry.space_group_name_H-M   'P 1'
#
loop_
_entity.id
_entity.type
_entity.pdbx_description
1 polymer ?
#
loop_
_entity_poly.entity_id
_entity_poly.type
_entity_poly.pdbx_seq_one_letter_code
_entity_poly.pdbx_strand_id
1 'polypeptide(L)'
;MVGRMPLTDDMQRNWPVQSPEYWPRPPRISGTAMPTGVHLSAGYVRTSRDWELVATGLAVMGLAAVAAVLSFFVVWLLDATTPAPTVGILLGVLSGNVPAYYAYWQVLINLVAALTFLVVLRFSPLAGYHAAEHMTVTCIERLGRLDPEQVRHMPRAHPRCGTSLLAGVLPIFLIAVPLLSVNKELAALVVIVGWVLRDRTGIFLQQVFTTRPPSRKQLEAGIRAGERLLALMRQERPKPLSPAQRLWRRGFPQMAAGAIAGMWFLGWLLDNIHVFLDTGL
;
A
#
# COMPACT_ATOMS: atom_id res chain seq x y z
N MET A 1 -10.83 -5.30 20.13
CA MET A 1 -9.92 -4.86 21.20
C MET A 1 -8.60 -5.58 20.99
N VAL A 2 -7.61 -4.89 20.43
CA VAL A 2 -6.24 -5.46 20.37
C VAL A 2 -5.67 -5.27 21.76
N GLY A 3 -5.52 -6.37 22.50
CA GLY A 3 -4.97 -6.34 23.85
C GLY A 3 -3.61 -5.65 23.82
N ARG A 4 -3.47 -4.56 24.57
CA ARG A 4 -2.14 -4.12 25.03
C ARG A 4 -1.61 -5.31 25.82
N MET A 5 -0.56 -5.95 25.33
CA MET A 5 0.26 -6.78 26.22
C MET A 5 0.79 -5.80 27.28
N PRO A 6 0.37 -5.90 28.55
CA PRO A 6 0.83 -4.98 29.56
C PRO A 6 2.33 -5.20 29.73
N LEU A 7 3.10 -4.12 29.60
CA LEU A 7 4.49 -4.13 30.04
C LEU A 7 4.48 -4.56 31.52
N THR A 8 5.25 -5.58 31.87
CA THR A 8 5.33 -6.06 33.26
C THR A 8 5.80 -4.93 34.18
N ASP A 9 5.33 -4.89 35.43
CA ASP A 9 5.61 -3.79 36.37
C ASP A 9 7.12 -3.56 36.60
N ASP A 10 7.95 -4.59 36.41
CA ASP A 10 9.41 -4.50 36.46
C ASP A 10 10.02 -3.79 35.24
N MET A 11 9.42 -3.94 34.05
CA MET A 11 9.85 -3.22 32.84
C MET A 11 9.52 -1.73 32.92
N GLN A 12 8.48 -1.35 33.66
CA GLN A 12 8.14 0.07 33.88
C GLN A 12 9.00 0.72 34.95
N ARG A 13 9.36 0.00 36.02
CA ARG A 13 10.12 0.54 37.17
C ARG A 13 11.59 0.82 36.89
N ASN A 14 12.23 -0.01 36.05
CA ASN A 14 13.68 0.08 35.78
C ASN A 14 14.04 0.67 34.42
N TRP A 15 13.08 1.21 33.66
CA TRP A 15 13.39 1.86 32.39
C TRP A 15 13.92 3.27 32.63
N PRO A 16 15.15 3.61 32.19
CA PRO A 16 15.69 4.93 32.42
C PRO A 16 14.87 5.94 31.61
N VAL A 17 14.01 6.68 32.31
CA VAL A 17 13.24 7.84 31.82
C VAL A 17 14.15 8.99 31.35
N GLN A 18 15.47 8.83 31.50
CA GLN A 18 16.50 9.83 31.20
C GLN A 18 17.42 9.45 30.02
N SER A 19 16.95 8.69 29.03
CA SER A 19 17.70 8.64 27.77
C SER A 19 17.41 9.92 26.96
N PRO A 20 18.43 10.57 26.37
CA PRO A 20 18.25 11.71 25.45
C PRO A 20 17.38 11.39 24.21
N GLU A 21 16.94 10.14 24.09
CA GLU A 21 16.20 9.56 22.99
C GLU A 21 14.74 9.24 23.32
N TYR A 22 14.23 9.71 24.45
CA TYR A 22 12.86 9.47 24.85
C TYR A 22 11.91 10.60 24.43
N TRP A 23 10.87 10.25 23.68
CA TRP A 23 9.74 11.08 23.27
C TRP A 23 8.49 10.65 24.05
N PRO A 24 8.06 11.40 25.09
CA PRO A 24 6.94 11.01 25.94
C PRO A 24 5.58 10.95 25.20
N ARG A 25 5.47 11.63 24.05
CA ARG A 25 4.34 11.53 23.11
C ARG A 25 4.87 11.65 21.68
N PRO A 26 5.31 10.56 21.04
CA PRO A 26 5.84 10.64 19.68
C PRO A 26 4.77 11.21 18.74
N PRO A 27 5.12 12.14 17.83
CA PRO A 27 4.17 12.68 16.88
C PRO A 27 3.65 11.58 15.96
N ARG A 28 2.53 11.83 15.27
CA ARG A 28 2.01 10.87 14.30
C ARG A 28 3.02 10.72 13.15
N ILE A 29 3.65 9.55 13.08
CA ILE A 29 4.57 9.18 12.00
C ILE A 29 3.76 8.49 10.90
N SER A 30 4.02 8.85 9.66
CA SER A 30 3.57 8.13 8.47
C SER A 30 4.78 7.58 7.75
N GLY A 31 4.63 6.43 7.09
CA GLY A 31 5.69 5.85 6.29
C GLY A 31 5.21 5.26 4.97
N THR A 32 6.18 4.99 4.11
CA THR A 32 5.99 4.39 2.79
C THR A 32 7.17 3.46 2.50
N ALA A 33 6.89 2.24 2.06
CA ALA A 33 7.89 1.34 1.50
C ALA A 33 8.33 1.80 0.11
N MET A 34 9.64 1.89 -0.11
CA MET A 34 10.22 2.35 -1.38
C MET A 34 11.13 1.28 -1.97
N PRO A 35 11.37 1.29 -3.29
CA PRO A 35 12.41 0.45 -3.91
C PRO A 35 13.80 0.71 -3.32
N THR A 36 14.06 1.96 -2.88
CA THR A 36 15.32 2.39 -2.29
C THR A 36 15.42 2.17 -0.78
N GLY A 37 14.33 1.76 -0.11
CA GLY A 37 14.32 1.56 1.35
C GLY A 37 12.98 1.93 2.00
N VAL A 38 13.03 2.80 3.02
CA VAL A 38 11.86 3.22 3.80
C VAL A 38 11.81 4.74 3.90
N HIS A 39 10.67 5.32 3.54
CA HIS A 39 10.36 6.71 3.80
C HIS A 39 9.57 6.81 5.11
N LEU A 40 9.93 7.75 5.97
CA LEU A 40 9.14 8.17 7.12
C LEU A 40 8.97 9.70 7.11
N SER A 41 7.85 10.15 7.66
CA SER A 41 7.49 11.55 7.76
C SER A 41 6.71 11.82 9.05
N ALA A 42 7.11 12.86 9.77
CA ALA A 42 6.36 13.39 10.92
C ALA A 42 5.42 14.55 10.49
N GLY A 43 5.17 14.69 9.18
CA GLY A 43 4.35 15.74 8.59
C GLY A 43 5.10 17.04 8.32
N TYR A 44 6.06 17.44 9.16
CA TYR A 44 6.90 18.63 8.95
C TYR A 44 8.33 18.30 8.54
N VAL A 45 8.86 17.14 8.92
CA VAL A 45 10.12 16.57 8.42
C VAL A 45 9.87 15.26 7.68
N ARG A 46 10.76 14.91 6.76
CA ARG A 46 10.71 13.68 5.95
C ARG A 46 12.10 13.11 5.70
N THR A 47 12.22 11.80 5.51
CA THR A 47 13.52 11.13 5.36
C THR A 47 13.99 10.98 3.90
N SER A 48 13.08 10.93 2.94
CA SER A 48 13.40 10.66 1.52
C SER A 48 13.41 11.91 0.64
N ARG A 49 14.03 11.77 -0.54
CA ARG A 49 13.99 12.75 -1.63
C ARG A 49 12.75 12.54 -2.49
N ASP A 50 12.39 13.55 -3.29
CA ASP A 50 11.20 13.50 -4.15
C ASP A 50 11.30 12.42 -5.24
N TRP A 51 12.47 12.25 -5.87
CA TRP A 51 12.64 11.26 -6.94
C TRP A 51 12.48 9.82 -6.43
N GLU A 52 12.82 9.52 -5.16
CA GLU A 52 12.64 8.19 -4.58
C GLU A 52 11.15 7.84 -4.45
N LEU A 53 10.33 8.85 -4.14
CA LEU A 53 8.88 8.71 -4.05
C LEU A 53 8.26 8.57 -5.46
N VAL A 54 8.77 9.31 -6.44
CA VAL A 54 8.40 9.11 -7.86
C VAL A 54 8.76 7.69 -8.32
N ALA A 55 9.98 7.22 -8.02
CA ALA A 55 10.41 5.86 -8.32
C ALA A 55 9.54 4.79 -7.63
N THR A 56 9.01 5.09 -6.44
CA THR A 56 8.04 4.23 -5.76
C THR A 56 6.73 4.11 -6.54
N GLY A 57 6.21 5.23 -7.06
CA GLY A 57 5.05 5.24 -7.95
C GLY A 57 5.27 4.41 -9.22
N LEU A 58 6.42 4.59 -9.86
CA LEU A 58 6.82 3.80 -11.04
C LEU A 58 6.91 2.30 -10.73
N ALA A 59 7.51 1.93 -9.59
CA ALA A 59 7.63 0.54 -9.17
C ALA A 59 6.25 -0.10 -8.91
N VAL A 60 5.34 0.61 -8.24
CA VAL A 60 3.96 0.13 -8.03
C VAL A 60 3.25 -0.07 -9.37
N MET A 61 3.43 0.85 -10.33
CA MET A 61 2.87 0.70 -11.68
C MET A 61 3.48 -0.48 -12.44
N GLY A 62 4.79 -0.70 -12.33
CA GLY A 62 5.44 -1.88 -12.91
C GLY A 62 4.89 -3.20 -12.34
N LEU A 63 4.65 -3.27 -11.02
CA LEU A 63 3.99 -4.42 -10.40
C LEU A 63 2.55 -4.59 -10.89
N ALA A 64 1.82 -3.48 -11.09
CA ALA A 64 0.48 -3.50 -11.64
C ALA A 64 0.45 -4.01 -13.10
N ALA A 65 1.43 -3.63 -13.93
CA ALA A 65 1.57 -4.14 -15.30
C ALA A 65 1.83 -5.65 -15.32
N VAL A 66 2.73 -6.15 -14.47
CA VAL A 66 2.97 -7.60 -14.32
C VAL A 66 1.70 -8.31 -13.86
N ALA A 67 0.99 -7.75 -12.88
CA ALA A 67 -0.26 -8.31 -12.40
C ALA A 67 -1.36 -8.31 -13.48
N ALA A 68 -1.43 -7.29 -14.33
CA ALA A 68 -2.37 -7.21 -15.43
C ALA A 68 -2.13 -8.32 -16.47
N VAL A 69 -0.87 -8.55 -16.85
CA VAL A 69 -0.48 -9.64 -17.76
C VAL A 69 -0.84 -11.01 -17.17
N LEU A 70 -0.54 -11.24 -15.89
CA LEU A 70 -0.92 -12.50 -15.23
C LEU A 70 -2.44 -12.67 -15.13
N SER A 71 -3.16 -11.58 -14.84
CA SER A 71 -4.63 -11.59 -14.77
C SER A 71 -5.24 -11.89 -16.14
N PHE A 72 -4.65 -11.39 -17.22
CA PHE A 72 -5.06 -11.73 -18.58
C PHE A 72 -5.00 -13.24 -18.82
N PHE A 73 -3.90 -13.91 -18.48
CA PHE A 73 -3.79 -15.37 -18.66
C PHE A 73 -4.81 -16.15 -17.81
N VAL A 74 -5.06 -15.70 -16.58
CA VAL A 74 -6.07 -16.32 -15.70
C VAL A 74 -7.47 -16.16 -16.30
N VAL A 75 -7.82 -14.95 -16.75
CA VAL A 75 -9.12 -14.66 -17.35
C VAL A 75 -9.28 -15.35 -18.70
N TRP A 76 -8.23 -15.43 -19.52
CA TRP A 76 -8.24 -16.16 -20.78
C TRP A 76 -8.57 -17.65 -20.59
N LEU A 77 -8.06 -18.28 -19.53
CA LEU A 77 -8.42 -19.64 -19.17
C LEU A 77 -9.89 -19.77 -18.74
N LEU A 78 -10.43 -18.76 -18.04
CA LEU A 78 -11.86 -18.70 -17.71
C LEU A 78 -12.72 -18.53 -18.96
N ASP A 79 -12.28 -17.73 -19.93
CA ASP A 79 -12.95 -17.51 -21.21
C ASP A 79 -13.08 -18.82 -22.00
N ALA A 80 -12.03 -19.64 -22.00
CA ALA A 80 -12.04 -20.94 -22.67
C ALA A 80 -13.06 -21.94 -22.07
N THR A 81 -13.53 -21.70 -20.84
CA THR A 81 -14.40 -22.63 -20.10
C THR A 81 -15.78 -22.06 -19.79
N THR A 82 -16.03 -20.78 -20.12
CA THR A 82 -17.28 -20.10 -19.80
C THR A 82 -17.87 -19.44 -21.05
N PRO A 83 -19.20 -19.34 -21.16
CA PRO A 83 -19.84 -18.70 -22.32
C PRO A 83 -19.79 -17.17 -22.26
N ALA A 84 -19.20 -16.59 -21.20
CA ALA A 84 -19.10 -15.14 -21.03
C ALA A 84 -17.83 -14.61 -21.72
N PRO A 85 -17.87 -13.42 -22.36
CA PRO A 85 -16.71 -12.78 -22.99
C PRO A 85 -15.82 -12.13 -21.93
N THR A 86 -15.28 -12.93 -21.01
CA THR A 86 -14.52 -12.49 -19.83
C THR A 86 -13.26 -11.70 -20.20
N VAL A 87 -12.56 -12.07 -21.27
CA VAL A 87 -11.42 -11.29 -21.77
C VAL A 87 -11.86 -9.93 -22.30
N GLY A 88 -13.00 -9.88 -23.02
CA GLY A 88 -13.58 -8.62 -23.48
C GLY A 88 -13.97 -7.70 -22.33
N ILE A 89 -14.52 -8.26 -21.24
CA ILE A 89 -14.83 -7.54 -19.99
C ILE A 89 -13.54 -7.01 -19.34
N LEU A 90 -12.49 -7.83 -19.21
CA LEU A 90 -11.21 -7.43 -18.61
C LEU A 90 -10.57 -6.26 -19.37
N LEU A 91 -10.56 -6.32 -20.70
CA LEU A 91 -9.94 -5.29 -21.54
C LEU A 91 -10.80 -4.03 -21.68
N GLY A 92 -12.05 -4.05 -21.19
CA GLY A 92 -12.98 -2.93 -21.36
C GLY A 92 -13.37 -2.68 -22.82
N VAL A 93 -13.16 -3.67 -23.70
CA VAL A 93 -13.42 -3.57 -25.16
C VAL A 93 -14.91 -3.73 -25.48
N LEU A 94 -15.68 -4.22 -24.52
CA LEU A 94 -17.14 -4.25 -24.61
C LEU A 94 -17.70 -2.82 -24.50
N SER A 95 -17.69 -2.10 -25.62
CA SER A 95 -18.36 -0.82 -25.76
C SER A 95 -19.85 -1.04 -26.10
N GLY A 96 -20.76 -0.36 -25.38
CA GLY A 96 -22.21 -0.42 -25.62
C GLY A 96 -23.05 -0.92 -24.44
N ASN A 97 -24.29 -1.34 -24.71
CA ASN A 97 -25.23 -1.91 -23.73
C ASN A 97 -24.79 -3.32 -23.32
N VAL A 98 -23.73 -3.41 -22.52
CA VAL A 98 -23.35 -4.67 -21.88
C VAL A 98 -24.52 -5.14 -21.01
N PRO A 99 -25.11 -6.33 -21.27
CA PRO A 99 -26.22 -6.84 -20.49
C PRO A 99 -25.93 -6.79 -18.99
N ALA A 100 -26.92 -6.37 -18.20
CA ALA A 100 -26.75 -6.14 -16.77
C ALA A 100 -26.21 -7.39 -16.04
N TYR A 101 -26.53 -8.61 -16.51
CA TYR A 101 -26.03 -9.85 -15.90
C TYR A 101 -24.50 -10.01 -15.95
N TYR A 102 -23.78 -9.30 -16.83
CA TYR A 102 -22.30 -9.29 -16.82
C TYR A 102 -21.70 -8.50 -15.66
N ALA A 103 -22.50 -7.74 -14.89
CA ALA A 103 -22.04 -7.06 -13.69
C ALA A 103 -21.34 -8.03 -12.72
N TYR A 104 -21.89 -9.22 -12.51
CA TYR A 104 -21.29 -10.23 -11.64
C TYR A 104 -19.96 -10.77 -12.18
N TRP A 105 -19.84 -10.93 -13.51
CA TRP A 105 -18.58 -11.29 -14.16
C TRP A 105 -17.53 -10.17 -14.02
N GLN A 106 -17.93 -8.91 -14.16
CA GLN A 106 -17.05 -7.77 -13.93
C GLN A 106 -16.54 -7.74 -12.48
N VAL A 107 -17.41 -7.99 -11.49
CA VAL A 107 -16.99 -8.12 -10.08
C VAL A 107 -15.96 -9.24 -9.93
N LEU A 108 -16.23 -10.43 -10.48
CA LEU A 108 -15.29 -11.55 -10.41
C LEU A 108 -13.93 -11.19 -11.01
N ILE A 109 -13.90 -10.61 -12.21
CA ILE A 109 -12.67 -10.21 -12.91
C ILE A 109 -11.91 -9.14 -12.12
N ASN A 110 -12.60 -8.14 -11.58
CA ASN A 110 -12.00 -7.11 -10.73
C ASN A 110 -11.33 -7.73 -9.50
N LEU A 111 -11.99 -8.71 -8.86
CA LEU A 111 -11.46 -9.42 -7.70
C LEU A 111 -10.26 -10.29 -8.06
N VAL A 112 -10.29 -10.99 -9.21
CA VAL A 112 -9.14 -11.74 -9.74
C VAL A 112 -7.96 -10.81 -9.98
N ALA A 113 -8.18 -9.68 -10.67
CA ALA A 113 -7.11 -8.71 -10.94
C ALA A 113 -6.51 -8.12 -9.66
N ALA A 114 -7.37 -7.74 -8.70
CA ALA A 114 -6.93 -7.23 -7.40
C ALA A 114 -6.15 -8.29 -6.59
N LEU A 115 -6.60 -9.55 -6.59
CA LEU A 115 -5.91 -10.65 -5.92
C LEU A 115 -4.56 -10.93 -6.57
N THR A 116 -4.49 -10.98 -7.89
CA THR A 116 -3.23 -11.16 -8.63
C THR A 116 -2.24 -10.06 -8.29
N PHE A 117 -2.69 -8.79 -8.25
CA PHE A 117 -1.84 -7.67 -7.82
C PHE A 117 -1.34 -7.84 -6.39
N LEU A 118 -2.20 -8.22 -5.45
CA LEU A 118 -1.81 -8.47 -4.05
C LEU A 118 -0.77 -9.59 -3.93
N VAL A 119 -0.91 -10.66 -4.72
CA VAL A 119 0.06 -11.76 -4.79
C VAL A 119 1.40 -11.28 -5.36
N VAL A 120 1.40 -10.58 -6.50
CA VAL A 120 2.62 -10.00 -7.09
C VAL A 120 3.32 -9.06 -6.11
N LEU A 121 2.58 -8.17 -5.46
CA LEU A 121 3.10 -7.28 -4.41
C LEU A 121 3.72 -8.06 -3.25
N ARG A 122 3.06 -9.14 -2.80
CA ARG A 122 3.52 -9.97 -1.67
C ARG A 122 4.88 -10.64 -1.92
N PHE A 123 5.17 -10.98 -3.18
CA PHE A 123 6.45 -11.56 -3.58
C PHE A 123 7.51 -10.52 -3.93
N SER A 124 7.12 -9.26 -4.13
CA SER A 124 8.07 -8.18 -4.35
C SER A 124 8.92 -7.85 -3.09
N PRO A 125 10.05 -7.17 -3.25
CA PRO A 125 10.81 -6.59 -2.13
C PRO A 125 10.01 -5.56 -1.32
N LEU A 126 9.01 -4.88 -1.92
CA LEU A 126 8.25 -3.83 -1.23
C LEU A 126 7.49 -4.35 -0.01
N ALA A 127 6.94 -5.57 -0.07
CA ALA A 127 6.26 -6.16 1.09
C ALA A 127 7.18 -6.31 2.32
N GLY A 128 8.49 -6.51 2.12
CA GLY A 128 9.45 -6.62 3.22
C GLY A 128 9.84 -5.25 3.77
N TYR A 129 10.05 -4.26 2.89
CA TYR A 129 10.27 -2.88 3.32
C TYR A 129 9.05 -2.29 4.04
N HIS A 130 7.83 -2.67 3.63
CA HIS A 130 6.59 -2.25 4.28
C HIS A 130 6.46 -2.83 5.69
N ALA A 131 6.82 -4.10 5.89
CA ALA A 131 6.90 -4.67 7.24
C ALA A 131 7.93 -3.93 8.11
N ALA A 132 9.12 -3.65 7.58
CA ALA A 132 10.17 -2.94 8.30
C ALA A 132 9.74 -1.52 8.70
N GLU A 133 9.02 -0.82 7.82
CA GLU A 133 8.42 0.49 8.09
C GLU A 133 7.45 0.40 9.27
N HIS A 134 6.44 -0.48 9.20
CA HIS A 134 5.49 -0.69 10.29
C HIS A 134 6.15 -1.06 11.61
N MET A 135 7.13 -1.97 11.60
CA MET A 135 7.84 -2.40 12.79
C MET A 135 8.62 -1.26 13.43
N THR A 136 9.29 -0.43 12.62
CA THR A 136 10.06 0.73 13.08
C THR A 136 9.13 1.78 13.68
N VAL A 137 8.05 2.15 12.98
CA VAL A 137 7.06 3.11 13.47
C VAL A 137 6.44 2.62 14.77
N THR A 138 6.03 1.35 14.83
CA THR A 138 5.43 0.76 16.04
C THR A 138 6.39 0.79 17.23
N CYS A 139 7.69 0.56 17.01
CA CYS A 139 8.70 0.67 18.06
C CYS A 139 8.73 2.09 18.65
N ILE A 140 8.86 3.09 17.79
CA ILE A 140 8.92 4.51 18.20
C ILE A 140 7.64 4.89 18.93
N GLU A 141 6.49 4.48 18.43
CA GLU A 141 5.19 4.83 19.01
C GLU A 141 4.90 4.15 20.35
N ARG A 142 5.38 2.90 20.54
CA ARG A 142 5.19 2.15 21.79
C ARG A 142 6.18 2.53 22.87
N LEU A 143 7.45 2.68 22.51
CA LEU A 143 8.52 2.89 23.48
C LEU A 143 8.88 4.36 23.68
N GLY A 144 8.37 5.24 22.81
CA GLY A 144 8.80 6.63 22.76
C GLY A 144 10.25 6.78 22.30
N ARG A 145 10.92 5.72 21.84
CA ARG A 145 12.29 5.75 21.33
C ARG A 145 12.47 4.68 20.27
N LEU A 146 13.54 4.79 19.48
CA LEU A 146 13.92 3.73 18.57
C LEU A 146 14.92 2.80 19.25
N ASP A 147 14.60 1.51 19.32
CA ASP A 147 15.48 0.48 19.83
C ASP A 147 15.64 -0.61 18.75
N PRO A 148 16.79 -0.70 18.08
CA PRO A 148 17.03 -1.67 17.00
C PRO A 148 16.70 -3.12 17.38
N GLU A 149 16.98 -3.51 18.63
CA GLU A 149 16.71 -4.86 19.10
C GLU A 149 15.22 -5.10 19.30
N GLN A 150 14.47 -4.08 19.74
CA GLN A 150 13.02 -4.21 19.91
C GLN A 150 12.26 -4.13 18.59
N VAL A 151 12.78 -3.43 17.56
CA VAL A 151 12.12 -3.34 16.25
C VAL A 151 11.78 -4.73 15.70
N ARG A 152 12.70 -5.70 15.80
CA ARG A 152 12.50 -7.07 15.28
C ARG A 152 11.32 -7.83 15.92
N HIS A 153 10.89 -7.39 17.10
CA HIS A 153 9.77 -7.99 17.85
C HIS A 153 8.44 -7.25 17.65
N MET A 154 8.45 -6.14 16.91
CA MET A 154 7.24 -5.38 16.63
C MET A 154 6.35 -6.08 15.59
N PRO A 155 5.02 -5.89 15.64
CA PRO A 155 4.12 -6.46 14.66
C PRO A 155 4.35 -5.85 13.27
N ARG A 156 4.19 -6.68 12.23
CA ARG A 156 4.22 -6.23 10.82
C ARG A 156 2.97 -5.49 10.37
N ALA A 157 1.86 -5.63 11.10
CA ALA A 157 0.61 -4.97 10.78
C ALA A 157 0.41 -3.75 11.67
N HIS A 158 0.00 -2.64 11.07
CA HIS A 158 -0.16 -1.37 11.74
C HIS A 158 -1.59 -0.82 11.53
N PRO A 159 -2.31 -0.40 12.59
CA PRO A 159 -3.70 0.02 12.49
C PRO A 159 -3.90 1.29 11.68
N ARG A 160 -2.86 2.13 11.54
CA ARG A 160 -2.93 3.42 10.82
C ARG A 160 -2.26 3.38 9.44
N CYS A 161 -2.03 2.18 8.90
CA CYS A 161 -1.51 2.01 7.55
C CYS A 161 -2.53 2.46 6.49
N GLY A 162 -2.04 2.99 5.37
CA GLY A 162 -2.87 3.33 4.21
C GLY A 162 -3.62 2.13 3.61
N THR A 163 -3.14 0.89 3.81
CA THR A 163 -3.86 -0.33 3.40
C THR A 163 -5.22 -0.45 4.10
N SER A 164 -5.37 0.01 5.34
CA SER A 164 -6.68 0.02 6.02
C SER A 164 -7.65 1.01 5.40
N LEU A 165 -7.17 2.15 4.89
CA LEU A 165 -8.00 3.08 4.12
C LEU A 165 -8.41 2.45 2.79
N LEU A 166 -7.45 1.88 2.05
CA LEU A 166 -7.72 1.21 0.78
C LEU A 166 -8.69 0.03 0.93
N ALA A 167 -8.62 -0.72 2.04
CA ALA A 167 -9.55 -1.82 2.32
C ALA A 167 -11.03 -1.36 2.43
N GLY A 168 -11.28 -0.09 2.78
CA GLY A 168 -12.62 0.49 2.79
C GLY A 168 -13.05 1.10 1.45
N VAL A 169 -12.09 1.60 0.66
CA VAL A 169 -12.34 2.30 -0.60
C VAL A 169 -12.40 1.34 -1.80
N LEU A 170 -11.53 0.34 -1.86
CA LEU A 170 -11.46 -0.61 -2.99
C LEU A 170 -12.77 -1.37 -3.24
N PRO A 171 -13.54 -1.83 -2.23
CA PRO A 171 -14.83 -2.49 -2.48
C PRO A 171 -15.82 -1.63 -3.27
N ILE A 172 -15.72 -0.30 -3.17
CA ILE A 172 -16.56 0.63 -3.94
C ILE A 172 -16.31 0.42 -5.45
N PHE A 173 -15.05 0.46 -5.87
CA PHE A 173 -14.70 0.35 -7.28
C PHE A 173 -14.74 -1.09 -7.81
N LEU A 174 -14.26 -2.05 -7.01
CA LEU A 174 -14.15 -3.43 -7.45
C LEU A 174 -15.50 -4.17 -7.49
N ILE A 175 -16.43 -3.79 -6.60
CA ILE A 175 -17.67 -4.53 -6.36
C ILE A 175 -18.90 -3.62 -6.52
N ALA A 176 -18.99 -2.51 -5.77
CA ALA A 176 -20.22 -1.73 -5.72
C ALA A 176 -20.55 -1.04 -7.05
N VAL A 177 -19.57 -0.44 -7.73
CA VAL A 177 -19.76 0.25 -9.02
C VAL A 177 -20.33 -0.70 -10.10
N PRO A 178 -19.75 -1.89 -10.36
CA PRO A 178 -20.37 -2.86 -11.26
C PRO A 178 -21.81 -3.24 -10.88
N LEU A 179 -22.11 -3.32 -9.59
CA LEU A 179 -23.43 -3.73 -9.09
C LEU A 179 -24.51 -2.65 -9.21
N LEU A 180 -24.16 -1.37 -9.42
CA LEU A 180 -25.14 -0.27 -9.50
C LEU A 180 -26.16 -0.47 -10.64
N SER A 181 -25.79 -1.18 -11.70
CA SER A 181 -26.66 -1.47 -12.85
C SER A 181 -27.65 -2.61 -12.60
N VAL A 182 -27.40 -3.48 -11.61
CA VAL A 182 -28.20 -4.69 -11.33
C VAL A 182 -28.91 -4.66 -9.98
N ASN A 183 -28.26 -4.14 -8.93
CA ASN A 183 -28.75 -4.19 -7.56
C ASN A 183 -28.12 -3.07 -6.73
N LYS A 184 -28.84 -1.95 -6.58
CA LYS A 184 -28.33 -0.73 -5.92
C LYS A 184 -28.26 -0.89 -4.41
N GLU A 185 -29.16 -1.68 -3.84
CA GLU A 185 -29.25 -2.02 -2.43
C GLU A 185 -28.03 -2.83 -2.00
N LEU A 186 -27.66 -3.85 -2.80
CA LEU A 186 -26.46 -4.64 -2.59
C LEU A 186 -25.20 -3.79 -2.77
N ALA A 187 -25.15 -2.92 -3.77
CA ALA A 187 -24.04 -1.98 -3.95
C ALA A 187 -23.87 -1.08 -2.71
N ALA A 188 -24.95 -0.48 -2.19
CA ALA A 188 -24.92 0.33 -0.98
C ALA A 188 -24.47 -0.47 0.25
N LEU A 189 -24.98 -1.70 0.41
CA LEU A 189 -24.56 -2.61 1.48
C LEU A 189 -23.05 -2.89 1.43
N VAL A 190 -22.50 -3.17 0.24
CA VAL A 190 -21.06 -3.40 0.05
C VAL A 190 -20.24 -2.19 0.48
N VAL A 191 -20.67 -0.96 0.14
CA VAL A 191 -19.99 0.26 0.56
C VAL A 191 -20.00 0.40 2.10
N ILE A 192 -21.16 0.22 2.72
CA ILE A 192 -21.31 0.34 4.18
C ILE A 192 -20.47 -0.72 4.89
N VAL A 193 -20.59 -1.99 4.50
CA VAL A 193 -19.87 -3.11 5.10
C VAL A 193 -18.36 -2.95 4.89
N GLY A 194 -17.93 -2.59 3.68
CA GLY A 194 -16.53 -2.33 3.35
C GLY A 194 -15.95 -1.23 4.25
N TRP A 195 -16.66 -0.11 4.40
CA TRP A 195 -16.20 1.00 5.25
C TRP A 195 -16.16 0.64 6.75
N VAL A 196 -17.16 -0.08 7.25
CA VAL A 196 -17.24 -0.52 8.66
C VAL A 196 -16.16 -1.55 8.98
N LEU A 197 -15.87 -2.47 8.06
CA LEU A 197 -14.88 -3.54 8.26
C LEU A 197 -13.46 -3.16 7.84
N ARG A 198 -13.23 -1.96 7.28
CA ARG A 198 -11.96 -1.54 6.67
C ARG A 198 -10.73 -1.79 7.53
N ASP A 199 -10.81 -1.57 8.85
CA ASP A 199 -9.66 -1.72 9.74
C ASP A 199 -9.33 -3.21 9.97
N ARG A 200 -10.35 -4.06 10.06
CA ARG A 200 -10.18 -5.52 10.19
C ARG A 200 -9.63 -6.11 8.88
N THR A 201 -10.27 -5.78 7.77
CA THR A 201 -9.83 -6.20 6.43
C THR A 201 -8.44 -5.67 6.12
N GLY A 202 -8.15 -4.42 6.48
CA GLY A 202 -6.85 -3.80 6.31
C GLY A 202 -5.74 -4.52 7.07
N ILE A 203 -5.96 -4.88 8.34
CA ILE A 203 -4.99 -5.66 9.12
C ILE A 203 -4.78 -7.05 8.50
N PHE A 204 -5.86 -7.72 8.08
CA PHE A 204 -5.77 -9.00 7.38
C PHE A 204 -4.92 -8.89 6.09
N LEU A 205 -5.23 -7.92 5.23
CA LEU A 205 -4.49 -7.68 3.99
C LEU A 205 -3.02 -7.39 4.25
N GLN A 206 -2.71 -6.62 5.32
CA GLN A 206 -1.33 -6.38 5.73
C GLN A 206 -0.61 -7.65 6.12
N GLN A 207 -1.21 -8.50 6.95
CA GLN A 207 -0.56 -9.71 7.46
C GLN A 207 -0.30 -10.74 6.37
N VAL A 208 -1.25 -10.87 5.44
CA VAL A 208 -1.26 -11.91 4.40
C VAL A 208 -0.54 -11.44 3.13
N PHE A 209 -0.87 -10.25 2.61
CA PHE A 209 -0.49 -9.82 1.27
C PHE A 209 0.47 -8.63 1.24
N THR A 210 0.15 -7.51 1.91
CA THR A 210 0.91 -6.27 1.70
C THR A 210 2.18 -6.17 2.55
N THR A 211 2.39 -7.11 3.49
CA THR A 211 3.64 -7.22 4.26
C THR A 211 4.17 -8.65 4.31
N ARG A 212 5.48 -8.79 4.50
CA ARG A 212 6.16 -10.07 4.74
C ARG A 212 7.26 -9.94 5.77
N PRO A 213 7.72 -11.03 6.43
CA PRO A 213 8.89 -10.98 7.29
C PRO A 213 10.05 -10.27 6.57
N PRO A 214 10.57 -9.16 7.12
CA PRO A 214 11.63 -8.41 6.48
C PRO A 214 12.95 -9.19 6.55
N SER A 215 13.73 -9.15 5.48
CA SER A 215 15.14 -9.54 5.56
C SER A 215 15.93 -8.58 6.46
N ARG A 216 17.12 -9.00 6.89
CA ARG A 216 18.02 -8.15 7.68
C ARG A 216 18.25 -6.78 7.03
N LYS A 217 18.58 -6.75 5.74
CA LYS A 217 18.77 -5.49 4.97
C LYS A 217 17.53 -4.59 4.98
N GLN A 218 16.34 -5.18 4.87
CA GLN A 218 15.08 -4.42 4.89
C GLN A 218 14.77 -3.87 6.28
N LEU A 219 14.97 -4.67 7.32
CA LEU A 219 14.80 -4.25 8.71
C LEU A 219 15.76 -3.11 9.07
N GLU A 220 17.03 -3.25 8.70
CA GLU A 220 18.05 -2.21 8.88
C GLU A 220 17.69 -0.92 8.10
N ALA A 221 17.09 -1.03 6.91
CA ALA A 221 16.62 0.13 6.17
C ALA A 221 15.48 0.86 6.91
N GLY A 222 14.57 0.12 7.55
CA GLY A 222 13.54 0.69 8.44
C GLY A 222 14.16 1.43 9.62
N ILE A 223 15.09 0.77 10.34
CA ILE A 223 15.79 1.34 11.50
C ILE A 223 16.52 2.63 11.11
N ARG A 224 17.32 2.61 10.03
CA ARG A 224 18.02 3.81 9.53
C ARG A 224 17.06 4.96 9.19
N ALA A 225 15.91 4.66 8.59
CA ALA A 225 14.90 5.67 8.32
C ALA A 225 14.33 6.25 9.62
N GLY A 226 14.10 5.42 10.64
CA GLY A 226 13.70 5.84 11.98
C GLY A 226 14.72 6.75 12.65
N GLU A 227 15.99 6.35 12.68
CA GLU A 227 17.10 7.16 13.22
C GLU A 227 17.19 8.51 12.53
N ARG A 228 17.12 8.50 11.19
CA ARG A 228 17.16 9.72 10.39
C ARG A 228 15.98 10.64 10.69
N LEU A 229 14.77 10.09 10.82
CA LEU A 229 13.58 10.86 11.15
C LEU A 229 13.74 11.53 12.52
N LEU A 230 14.12 10.76 13.53
CA LEU A 230 14.29 11.26 14.90
C LEU A 230 15.39 12.33 14.98
N ALA A 231 16.49 12.17 14.24
CA ALA A 231 17.54 13.19 14.13
C ALA A 231 17.00 14.49 13.51
N LEU A 232 16.23 14.42 12.42
CA LEU A 232 15.60 15.58 11.79
C LEU A 232 14.60 16.27 12.73
N MET A 233 13.81 15.49 13.48
CA MET A 233 12.86 16.01 14.46
C MET A 233 13.54 16.73 15.64
N ARG A 234 14.79 16.40 15.98
CA ARG A 234 15.57 17.13 17.00
C ARG A 234 16.09 18.46 16.47
N GLN A 235 16.46 18.51 15.19
CA GLN A 235 17.02 19.70 14.55
C GLN A 235 15.94 20.72 14.17
N GLU A 236 14.78 20.24 13.71
CA GLU A 236 13.70 21.09 13.24
C GLU A 236 12.54 21.15 14.24
N ARG A 237 12.12 22.37 14.60
CA ARG A 237 10.89 22.56 15.38
C ARG A 237 9.64 22.31 14.51
N PRO A 238 8.56 21.75 15.07
CA PRO A 238 7.30 21.61 14.36
C PRO A 238 6.82 22.96 13.80
N LYS A 239 6.63 23.02 12.48
CA LYS A 239 6.08 24.20 11.79
C LYS A 239 4.60 23.99 11.51
N PRO A 240 3.73 25.01 11.69
CA PRO A 240 2.37 24.93 11.21
C PRO A 240 2.39 24.90 9.67
N LEU A 241 1.97 23.78 9.09
CA LEU A 241 1.95 23.58 7.64
C LEU A 241 0.51 23.50 7.15
N SER A 242 0.26 23.98 5.93
CA SER A 242 -1.05 23.82 5.28
C SER A 242 -1.35 22.34 5.00
N PRO A 243 -2.63 21.95 4.82
CA PRO A 243 -2.98 20.58 4.44
C PRO A 243 -2.23 20.08 3.19
N ALA A 244 -2.07 20.93 2.17
CA ALA A 244 -1.34 20.61 0.94
C ALA A 244 0.15 20.35 1.19
N GLN A 245 0.81 21.18 2.01
CA GLN A 245 2.21 20.98 2.38
C GLN A 245 2.43 19.69 3.17
N ARG A 246 1.49 19.33 4.06
CA ARG A 246 1.53 18.04 4.78
C ARG A 246 1.39 16.87 3.81
N LEU A 247 0.49 16.97 2.83
CA LEU A 247 0.30 15.92 1.83
C LEU A 247 1.56 15.75 0.97
N TRP A 248 2.18 16.85 0.55
CA TRP A 248 3.45 16.85 -0.18
C TRP A 248 4.58 16.20 0.60
N ARG A 249 4.71 16.50 1.90
CA ARG A 249 5.75 15.93 2.77
C ARG A 249 5.53 14.46 3.12
N ARG A 250 4.31 13.93 2.95
CA ARG A 250 4.00 12.50 3.03
C ARG A 250 4.31 11.74 1.73
N GLY A 251 4.62 12.46 0.65
CA GLY A 251 5.04 11.86 -0.61
C GLY A 251 3.92 11.42 -1.55
N PHE A 252 2.65 11.64 -1.21
CA PHE A 252 1.51 11.22 -2.04
C PHE A 252 1.55 11.81 -3.46
N PRO A 253 1.74 13.13 -3.65
CA PRO A 253 1.80 13.72 -5.00
C PRO A 253 2.92 13.15 -5.86
N GLN A 254 4.09 12.89 -5.26
CA GLN A 254 5.26 12.37 -5.94
C GLN A 254 5.05 10.92 -6.39
N MET A 255 4.50 10.07 -5.52
CA MET A 255 4.12 8.71 -5.88
C MET A 255 3.05 8.69 -6.97
N ALA A 256 2.04 9.56 -6.88
CA ALA A 256 1.01 9.69 -7.91
C ALA A 256 1.62 10.09 -9.26
N ALA A 257 2.52 11.08 -9.28
CA ALA A 257 3.24 11.48 -10.49
C ALA A 257 4.03 10.32 -11.11
N GLY A 258 4.73 9.54 -10.29
CA GLY A 258 5.44 8.34 -10.76
C GLY A 258 4.51 7.27 -11.34
N ALA A 259 3.37 7.01 -10.69
CA ALA A 259 2.39 6.05 -11.18
C ALA A 259 1.75 6.51 -12.51
N ILE A 260 1.40 7.80 -12.62
CA ILE A 260 0.85 8.40 -13.85
C ILE A 260 1.88 8.32 -14.98
N ALA A 261 3.15 8.66 -14.73
CA ALA A 261 4.21 8.55 -15.71
C ALA A 261 4.42 7.11 -16.18
N GLY A 262 4.39 6.14 -15.26
CA GLY A 262 4.47 4.72 -15.61
C GLY A 262 3.29 4.24 -16.43
N MET A 263 2.08 4.71 -16.12
CA MET A 263 0.87 4.38 -16.88
C MET A 263 0.93 4.96 -18.30
N TRP A 264 1.35 6.21 -18.43
CA TRP A 264 1.54 6.87 -19.72
C TRP A 264 2.59 6.14 -20.57
N PHE A 265 3.73 5.77 -19.97
CA PHE A 265 4.77 5.01 -20.65
C PHE A 265 4.27 3.63 -21.10
N LEU A 266 3.50 2.93 -20.27
CA LEU A 266 2.92 1.63 -20.63
C LEU A 266 1.93 1.76 -21.79
N GLY A 267 1.08 2.80 -21.79
CA GLY A 267 0.18 3.10 -22.91
C GLY A 267 0.96 3.36 -24.20
N TRP A 268 1.96 4.24 -24.14
CA TRP A 268 2.86 4.51 -25.27
C TRP A 268 3.55 3.23 -25.78
N LEU A 269 4.04 2.37 -24.89
CA LEU A 269 4.68 1.10 -25.27
C LEU A 269 3.69 0.17 -26.00
N LEU A 270 2.47 0.03 -25.48
CA LEU A 270 1.43 -0.80 -26.11
C LEU A 270 1.03 -0.26 -27.48
N ASP A 271 0.89 1.06 -27.62
CA ASP A 271 0.56 1.70 -28.90
C ASP A 271 1.66 1.49 -29.94
N ASN A 272 2.93 1.38 -29.52
CA ASN A 272 4.09 1.27 -30.41
C ASN A 272 4.67 -0.15 -30.50
N ILE A 273 4.09 -1.15 -29.83
CA ILE A 273 4.66 -2.51 -29.78
C ILE A 273 4.73 -3.16 -31.17
N HIS A 274 3.75 -2.86 -32.03
CA HIS A 274 3.70 -3.34 -33.41
C HIS A 274 4.92 -2.87 -34.22
N VAL A 275 5.40 -1.64 -34.00
CA VAL A 275 6.59 -1.12 -34.68
C VAL A 275 7.82 -1.96 -34.37
N PHE A 276 7.98 -2.42 -33.11
CA PHE A 276 9.11 -3.27 -32.72
C PHE A 276 8.99 -4.71 -33.24
N LEU A 277 7.75 -5.25 -33.27
CA LEU A 277 7.50 -6.61 -33.75
C LEU A 277 7.60 -6.72 -35.28
N ASP A 278 7.16 -5.68 -36.00
CA ASP A 278 7.17 -5.64 -37.47
C ASP A 278 8.56 -5.28 -38.03
N THR A 279 9.44 -4.65 -37.24
CA THR A 279 10.80 -4.28 -37.69
C THR A 279 11.88 -5.32 -37.40
N GLY A 280 11.53 -6.47 -36.78
CA GLY A 280 12.39 -7.65 -36.71
C GLY A 280 13.73 -7.46 -36.00
N LEU A 281 13.79 -6.64 -34.94
CA LEU A 281 14.94 -6.60 -34.02
C LEU A 281 14.94 -7.79 -33.05
#